data_AF-A0A1C6GGJ7-F1
#
_entry.id   AF-A0A1C6GGJ7-F1
#
_cell.length_a   1.000
_cell.length_b   1.000
_cell.length_c   1.000
_cell.angle_alpha   90.00
_cell.angle_beta   90.00
_cell.angle_gamma   90.00
#
_symmetry.space_group_name_H-M   'P 1'
#
loop_
_entity.id
_entity.type
_entity.pdbx_description
1 polymer ?
#
loop_
_entity_poly.entity_id
_entity_poly.type
_entity_poly.pdbx_seq_one_letter_code
_entity_poly.pdbx_strand_id
1 'polypeptide(L)'
;MNSIVFCDKIPTTIHGHLVIIDGKSNMTSSDFLHSIWEQLAFPNMENCNWDAYLDWMRDLSWLQSKEVTIIVANYESFLSKDSDGTKFFVSDLEEVVFPFWENDAESVFESQDAVKEIAVYCINERKEHSELISTRDVVSAWRQTALNGQKTSHSTSQPVLRTHNGKLSLASFVFFYNREQFQSAMVNRPAMWIVGDLESGKITERFSCADNEFSNAAYERLYNIKPDNTASCGEYYRSSTYALMDIIRDEYIHNGELRSDLYREYIKRIYCTTPKEYQIFYKDLSYIEIVE
;
A
#
# COMPACT_ATOMS: atom_id res chain seq x y z
N MET A 1 23.13 4.63 3.31
CA MET A 1 23.36 6.09 3.48
C MET A 1 22.11 6.68 4.12
N ASN A 2 22.24 7.27 5.30
CA ASN A 2 21.11 7.91 5.99
C ASN A 2 20.86 9.29 5.38
N SER A 3 19.66 9.52 4.85
CA SER A 3 19.38 10.77 4.14
C SER A 3 17.90 11.04 3.98
N ILE A 4 17.59 12.32 3.80
CA ILE A 4 16.30 12.80 3.31
C ILE A 4 16.48 13.48 1.95
N VAL A 5 15.65 13.11 0.98
CA VAL A 5 15.74 13.59 -0.40
C VAL A 5 14.37 14.13 -0.83
N PHE A 6 14.35 15.41 -1.19
CA PHE A 6 13.18 16.05 -1.82
C PHE A 6 13.29 15.91 -3.33
N CYS A 7 12.35 15.20 -3.95
CA CYS A 7 12.46 14.85 -5.37
C CYS A 7 11.10 14.65 -6.05
N ASP A 8 11.07 14.80 -7.37
CA ASP A 8 9.87 14.60 -8.19
C ASP A 8 9.72 13.15 -8.69
N LYS A 9 10.73 12.30 -8.39
CA LYS A 9 10.79 10.92 -8.86
C LYS A 9 11.15 9.98 -7.73
N ILE A 10 10.52 8.83 -7.73
CA ILE A 10 10.84 7.74 -6.81
C ILE A 10 12.24 7.22 -7.15
N PRO A 11 13.04 6.79 -6.16
CA PRO A 11 14.32 6.14 -6.43
C PRO A 11 14.16 4.95 -7.38
N THR A 12 15.14 4.79 -8.27
CA THR A 12 15.17 3.72 -9.28
C THR A 12 15.23 2.33 -8.66
N THR A 13 15.77 2.23 -7.45
CA THR A 13 15.83 0.98 -6.67
C THR A 13 15.29 1.24 -5.28
N ILE A 14 14.41 0.35 -4.81
CA ILE A 14 13.96 0.32 -3.42
C ILE A 14 14.72 -0.77 -2.70
N HIS A 15 15.30 -0.40 -1.57
CA HIS A 15 16.13 -1.27 -0.77
C HIS A 15 15.44 -1.57 0.58
N GLY A 16 15.48 -2.84 0.97
CA GLY A 16 15.02 -3.29 2.28
C GLY A 16 13.52 -3.10 2.57
N HIS A 17 13.20 -2.70 3.80
CA HIS A 17 11.84 -2.55 4.29
C HIS A 17 11.22 -1.25 3.77
N LEU A 18 10.12 -1.35 3.01
CA LEU A 18 9.45 -0.19 2.42
C LEU A 18 8.33 0.33 3.32
N VAL A 19 8.35 1.63 3.61
CA VAL A 19 7.27 2.39 4.25
C VAL A 19 6.74 3.42 3.25
N ILE A 20 5.41 3.52 3.14
CA ILE A 20 4.73 4.52 2.30
C ILE A 20 3.86 5.38 3.20
N ILE A 21 4.17 6.67 3.28
CA ILE A 21 3.34 7.66 3.96
C ILE A 21 2.65 8.50 2.90
N ASP A 22 1.31 8.50 2.90
CA ASP A 22 0.53 9.37 2.03
C ASP A 22 0.17 10.66 2.77
N GLY A 23 0.77 11.78 2.39
CA GLY A 23 0.53 13.08 3.00
C GLY A 23 -0.95 13.49 3.02
N LYS A 24 -1.77 13.03 2.06
CA LYS A 24 -3.22 13.33 2.04
C LYS A 24 -3.99 12.60 3.15
N SER A 25 -3.47 11.49 3.67
CA SER A 25 -4.02 10.76 4.81
C SER A 25 -3.22 10.98 6.11
N ASN A 26 -2.12 11.73 6.06
CA ASN A 26 -1.19 11.97 7.17
C ASN A 26 -0.98 13.48 7.37
N MET A 27 -2.08 14.22 7.54
CA MET A 27 -2.04 15.69 7.63
C MET A 27 -1.72 16.21 9.03
N THR A 28 -1.83 15.36 10.06
CA THR A 28 -1.51 15.67 11.46
C THR A 28 -0.47 14.70 12.01
N SER A 29 0.19 15.08 13.09
CA SER A 29 1.17 14.28 13.82
C SER A 29 0.54 12.98 14.31
N SER A 30 -0.72 13.02 14.77
CA SER A 30 -1.41 11.81 15.20
C SER A 30 -1.62 10.82 14.05
N ASP A 31 -1.99 11.31 12.86
CA ASP A 31 -2.16 10.45 11.68
C ASP A 31 -0.81 9.82 11.28
N PHE A 32 0.24 10.65 11.19
CA PHE A 32 1.59 10.20 10.86
C PHE A 32 2.13 9.16 11.84
N LEU A 33 2.07 9.46 13.14
CA LEU A 33 2.61 8.60 14.19
C LEU A 33 1.91 7.23 14.21
N HIS A 34 0.59 7.18 14.01
CA HIS A 34 -0.12 5.90 13.85
C HIS A 34 0.27 5.17 12.57
N SER A 35 0.41 5.89 11.45
CA SER A 35 0.74 5.31 10.15
C SER A 35 2.13 4.68 10.11
N ILE A 36 3.12 5.37 10.68
CA ILE A 36 4.49 4.83 10.77
C ILE A 36 4.58 3.72 11.80
N TRP A 37 3.81 3.80 12.91
CA TRP A 37 3.69 2.75 13.91
C TRP A 37 3.19 1.43 13.28
N GLU A 38 2.13 1.48 12.47
CA GLU A 38 1.60 0.28 11.78
C GLU A 38 2.63 -0.33 10.82
N GLN A 39 3.33 0.51 10.03
CA GLN A 39 4.20 0.05 8.95
C GLN A 39 5.59 -0.42 9.40
N LEU A 40 6.11 0.14 10.50
CA LEU A 40 7.36 -0.31 11.12
C LEU A 40 7.13 -1.29 12.28
N ALA A 41 5.87 -1.60 12.59
CA ALA A 41 5.46 -2.49 13.69
C ALA A 41 6.07 -2.08 15.03
N PHE A 42 6.00 -0.78 15.35
CA PHE A 42 6.47 -0.23 16.62
C PHE A 42 5.74 -0.86 17.82
N PRO A 43 6.38 -0.97 18.98
CA PRO A 43 5.72 -1.49 20.18
C PRO A 43 4.71 -0.47 20.74
N ASN A 44 3.78 -0.93 21.60
CA ASN A 44 2.95 -0.10 22.49
C ASN A 44 2.27 1.16 21.89
N MET A 45 1.25 0.97 21.04
CA MET A 45 0.49 2.07 20.42
C MET A 45 -0.11 3.08 21.42
N GLU A 46 -0.47 2.66 22.64
CA GLU A 46 -1.09 3.51 23.65
C GLU A 46 -0.20 4.71 24.07
N ASN A 47 1.12 4.60 23.89
CA ASN A 47 2.09 5.63 24.22
C ASN A 47 2.62 6.35 22.97
N CYS A 48 1.97 6.21 21.82
CA CYS A 48 2.45 6.75 20.55
C CYS A 48 2.44 8.29 20.56
N ASN A 49 3.64 8.87 20.69
CA ASN A 49 3.92 10.31 20.65
C ASN A 49 5.31 10.53 20.01
N TRP A 50 5.74 11.78 19.87
CA TRP A 50 7.03 12.12 19.23
C TRP A 50 8.25 11.57 19.99
N ASP A 51 8.25 11.59 21.33
CA ASP A 51 9.35 11.04 22.13
C ASP A 51 9.47 9.52 21.92
N ALA A 52 8.34 8.81 21.98
CA ALA A 52 8.29 7.37 21.72
C ALA A 52 8.71 7.04 20.28
N TYR A 53 8.29 7.85 19.30
CA TYR A 53 8.72 7.73 17.92
C TYR A 53 10.24 7.85 17.77
N LEU A 54 10.86 8.85 18.40
CA LEU A 54 12.32 9.04 18.38
C LEU A 54 13.07 7.87 19.00
N ASP A 55 12.54 7.29 20.08
CA ASP A 55 13.13 6.10 20.69
C ASP A 55 13.02 4.88 19.76
N TRP A 56 11.85 4.65 19.16
CA TRP A 56 11.65 3.53 18.24
C TRP A 56 12.42 3.67 16.94
N MET A 57 12.56 4.88 16.39
CA MET A 57 13.37 5.09 15.19
C MET A 57 14.87 4.85 15.41
N ARG A 58 15.33 4.87 16.66
CA ARG A 58 16.70 4.52 17.08
C ARG A 58 16.83 3.07 17.54
N ASP A 59 15.74 2.36 17.73
CA ASP A 59 15.75 0.92 17.96
C ASP A 59 14.81 0.23 16.98
N LEU A 60 15.35 -0.18 15.83
CA LEU A 60 14.63 -0.96 14.82
C LEU A 60 15.11 -2.42 14.80
N SER A 61 15.57 -2.93 15.94
CA SER A 61 16.22 -4.25 16.05
C SER A 61 15.31 -5.41 15.65
N TRP A 62 13.98 -5.24 15.73
CA TRP A 62 13.02 -6.26 15.29
C TRP A 62 12.87 -6.36 13.76
N LEU A 63 13.33 -5.36 12.99
CA LEU A 63 13.31 -5.44 11.53
C LEU A 63 14.47 -6.30 11.05
N GLN A 64 14.17 -7.32 10.24
CA GLN A 64 15.19 -8.19 9.64
C GLN A 64 16.04 -7.44 8.60
N SER A 65 15.46 -6.46 7.91
CA SER A 65 16.16 -5.68 6.90
C SER A 65 17.13 -4.68 7.54
N LYS A 66 18.34 -4.55 6.99
CA LYS A 66 19.27 -3.47 7.33
C LYS A 66 18.81 -2.13 6.74
N GLU A 67 18.28 -2.18 5.53
CA GLU A 67 17.83 -1.00 4.80
C GLU A 67 16.35 -0.74 5.09
N VAL A 68 15.99 0.52 5.29
CA VAL A 68 14.62 1.00 5.45
C VAL A 68 14.43 2.16 4.49
N THR A 69 13.49 2.02 3.57
CA THR A 69 13.11 3.09 2.63
C THR A 69 11.76 3.65 3.05
N ILE A 70 11.69 4.94 3.35
CA ILE A 70 10.46 5.66 3.65
C ILE A 70 10.14 6.59 2.48
N ILE A 71 8.99 6.42 1.84
CA ILE A 71 8.50 7.34 0.82
C ILE A 71 7.34 8.13 1.39
N VAL A 72 7.49 9.46 1.47
CA VAL A 72 6.42 10.39 1.79
C VAL A 72 5.85 10.93 0.49
N ALA A 73 4.78 10.32 0.01
CA ALA A 73 4.02 10.78 -1.16
C ALA A 73 3.11 11.95 -0.78
N ASN A 74 2.74 12.79 -1.75
CA ASN A 74 1.92 13.98 -1.52
C ASN A 74 2.50 14.89 -0.42
N TYR A 75 3.82 15.11 -0.44
CA TYR A 75 4.56 15.75 0.65
C TYR A 75 4.02 17.13 1.07
N GLU A 76 3.50 17.94 0.13
CA GLU A 76 2.86 19.23 0.45
C GLU A 76 1.65 19.11 1.39
N SER A 77 0.97 17.96 1.42
CA SER A 77 -0.14 17.68 2.35
C SER A 77 0.33 17.05 3.67
N PHE A 78 1.54 16.49 3.70
CA PHE A 78 2.07 15.80 4.87
C PHE A 78 2.27 16.77 6.03
N LEU A 79 1.72 16.44 7.20
CA LEU A 79 1.74 17.26 8.42
C LEU A 79 1.26 18.71 8.22
N SER A 80 0.50 18.99 7.16
CA SER A 80 0.14 20.36 6.76
C SER A 80 -0.84 21.05 7.74
N LYS A 81 -1.45 20.30 8.66
CA LYS A 81 -2.35 20.84 9.69
C LYS A 81 -1.63 21.18 11.00
N ASP A 82 -0.35 20.83 11.12
CA ASP A 82 0.48 21.16 12.27
C ASP A 82 1.50 22.21 11.87
N SER A 83 1.50 23.37 12.55
CA SER A 83 2.24 24.57 12.12
C SER A 83 3.75 24.38 11.93
N ASP A 84 4.33 23.34 12.54
CA ASP A 84 5.75 22.99 12.42
C ASP A 84 5.98 21.47 12.22
N GLY A 85 4.94 20.69 11.90
CA GLY A 85 5.04 19.23 11.88
C GLY A 85 6.10 18.70 10.93
N THR A 86 6.16 19.21 9.69
CA THR A 86 7.21 18.81 8.73
C THR A 86 8.61 19.22 9.16
N LYS A 87 8.76 20.35 9.86
CA LYS A 87 10.07 20.77 10.39
C LYS A 87 10.54 19.81 11.47
N PHE A 88 9.66 19.44 12.41
CA PHE A 88 9.97 18.46 13.45
C PHE A 88 10.34 17.10 12.84
N PHE A 89 9.56 16.61 11.89
CA PHE A 89 9.88 15.37 11.19
C PHE A 89 11.28 15.38 10.55
N VAL A 90 11.65 16.47 9.87
CA VAL A 90 12.96 16.61 9.23
C VAL A 90 14.07 16.74 10.28
N SER A 91 13.92 17.61 11.28
CA SER A 91 14.93 17.81 12.32
C SER A 91 15.16 16.55 13.14
N ASP A 92 14.11 15.81 13.48
CA ASP A 92 14.22 14.54 14.21
C ASP A 92 15.05 13.52 13.44
N LEU A 93 14.87 13.45 12.12
CA LEU A 93 15.68 12.57 11.27
C LEU A 93 17.13 13.06 11.19
N GLU A 94 17.36 14.31 10.83
CA GLU A 94 18.69 14.86 10.55
C GLU A 94 19.55 15.06 11.80
N GLU A 95 18.95 15.43 12.93
CA GLU A 95 19.67 15.79 14.15
C GLU A 95 19.73 14.64 15.18
N VAL A 96 18.83 13.65 15.09
CA VAL A 96 18.72 12.58 16.09
C VAL A 96 18.84 11.19 15.49
N VAL A 97 17.96 10.82 14.54
CA VAL A 97 17.88 9.43 14.05
C VAL A 97 19.08 9.08 13.18
N PHE A 98 19.41 9.89 12.17
CA PHE A 98 20.53 9.61 11.28
C PHE A 98 21.88 9.62 12.01
N PRO A 99 22.20 10.64 12.86
CA PRO A 99 23.46 10.65 13.59
C PRO A 99 23.62 9.44 14.53
N PHE A 100 22.53 8.98 15.16
CA PHE A 100 22.56 7.77 15.99
C PHE A 100 22.99 6.54 15.19
N TRP A 101 22.35 6.29 14.04
CA TRP A 101 22.68 5.13 13.21
C TRP A 101 24.08 5.22 12.59
N GLU A 102 24.59 6.43 12.32
CA GLU A 102 25.92 6.63 11.75
C GLU A 102 27.06 6.52 12.76
N ASN A 103 26.83 6.94 14.01
CA ASN A 103 27.91 7.14 14.99
C ASN A 103 27.81 6.26 16.24
N ASP A 104 26.60 5.94 16.69
CA ASP A 104 26.37 5.37 18.03
C ASP A 104 25.90 3.91 17.98
N ALA A 105 25.14 3.54 16.95
CA ALA A 105 24.45 2.25 16.88
C ALA A 105 25.37 1.04 17.00
N GLU A 106 26.54 1.03 16.37
CA GLU A 106 27.48 -0.10 16.46
C GLU A 106 27.90 -0.37 17.91
N SER A 107 28.13 0.69 18.70
CA SER A 107 28.48 0.56 20.11
C SER A 107 27.29 0.15 20.97
N VAL A 108 26.08 0.60 20.65
CA VAL A 108 24.87 0.31 21.43
C VAL A 108 24.41 -1.14 21.24
N PHE A 109 24.48 -1.64 19.99
CA PHE A 109 24.04 -3.00 19.65
C PHE A 109 25.17 -4.02 19.66
N GLU A 110 26.41 -3.60 19.93
CA GLU A 110 27.62 -4.43 19.93
C GLU A 110 27.77 -5.26 18.62
N SER A 111 27.29 -4.71 17.49
CA SER A 111 27.25 -5.41 16.19
C SER A 111 27.07 -4.44 15.02
N GLN A 112 27.96 -4.53 14.03
CA GLN A 112 27.80 -3.82 12.75
C GLN A 112 26.59 -4.30 11.95
N ASP A 113 26.19 -5.56 12.13
CA ASP A 113 25.04 -6.12 11.41
C ASP A 113 23.70 -5.58 11.91
N ALA A 114 23.69 -4.92 13.08
CA ALA A 114 22.50 -4.30 13.64
C ALA A 114 22.26 -2.87 13.13
N VAL A 115 23.26 -2.23 12.53
CA VAL A 115 23.14 -0.85 12.03
C VAL A 115 22.15 -0.78 10.87
N LYS A 116 21.22 0.18 10.95
CA LYS A 116 20.23 0.44 9.91
C LYS A 116 20.69 1.55 8.97
N GLU A 117 20.27 1.41 7.72
CA GLU A 117 20.38 2.45 6.70
C GLU A 117 18.97 2.93 6.33
N ILE A 118 18.66 4.18 6.64
CA ILE A 118 17.35 4.78 6.47
C ILE A 118 17.39 5.85 5.39
N ALA A 119 16.69 5.62 4.29
CA ALA A 119 16.53 6.59 3.22
C ALA A 119 15.09 7.10 3.19
N VAL A 120 14.92 8.43 3.22
CA VAL A 120 13.62 9.09 3.19
C VAL A 120 13.47 9.89 1.90
N TYR A 121 12.40 9.64 1.15
CA TYR A 121 12.09 10.31 -0.11
C TYR A 121 10.78 11.08 0.01
N CYS A 122 10.86 12.40 -0.07
CA CYS A 122 9.72 13.30 0.00
C CYS A 122 9.32 13.71 -1.43
N ILE A 123 8.14 13.29 -1.87
CA ILE A 123 7.70 13.36 -3.27
C ILE A 123 6.34 14.06 -3.36
N ASN A 124 6.24 15.00 -4.29
CA ASN A 124 4.98 15.64 -4.65
C ASN A 124 4.42 15.07 -5.96
N GLU A 125 3.12 15.28 -6.19
CA GLU A 125 2.48 14.86 -7.44
C GLU A 125 3.14 15.55 -8.64
N ARG A 126 3.42 14.76 -9.68
CA ARG A 126 3.89 15.29 -10.95
C ARG A 126 2.76 16.11 -11.59
N LYS A 127 3.04 17.38 -11.85
CA LYS A 127 2.05 18.31 -12.42
C LYS A 127 1.69 18.01 -13.87
N GLU A 128 2.48 17.20 -14.57
CA GLU A 128 2.39 17.00 -16.02
C GLU A 128 1.25 16.06 -16.46
N HIS A 129 0.66 15.27 -15.56
CA HIS A 129 -0.48 14.38 -15.84
C HIS A 129 -1.54 14.43 -14.72
N SER A 130 -2.13 15.62 -14.52
CA SER A 130 -3.03 15.94 -13.39
C SER A 130 -4.40 15.25 -13.40
N GLU A 131 -4.57 14.11 -14.09
CA GLU A 131 -5.82 13.38 -14.21
C GLU A 131 -5.81 12.02 -13.48
N LEU A 132 -4.69 11.62 -12.87
CA LEU A 132 -4.61 10.38 -12.10
C LEU A 132 -5.56 10.44 -10.89
N ILE A 133 -6.66 9.69 -10.96
CA ILE A 133 -7.59 9.56 -9.84
C ILE A 133 -6.97 8.60 -8.82
N SER A 134 -6.97 8.99 -7.54
CA SER A 134 -6.40 8.17 -6.47
C SER A 134 -7.02 6.77 -6.44
N THR A 135 -6.23 5.75 -6.14
CA THR A 135 -6.70 4.36 -6.12
C THR A 135 -7.82 4.19 -5.09
N ARG A 136 -7.77 4.93 -3.98
CA ARG A 136 -8.84 4.98 -2.99
C ARG A 136 -10.16 5.43 -3.60
N ASP A 137 -10.14 6.50 -4.40
CA ASP A 137 -11.34 7.04 -5.03
C ASP A 137 -11.84 6.13 -6.17
N VAL A 138 -10.93 5.49 -6.91
CA VAL A 138 -11.28 4.44 -7.89
C VAL A 138 -12.03 3.30 -7.20
N VAL A 139 -11.50 2.77 -6.10
CA VAL A 139 -12.14 1.69 -5.33
C VAL A 139 -13.50 2.13 -4.79
N SER A 140 -13.59 3.35 -4.27
CA SER A 140 -14.85 3.93 -3.78
C SER A 140 -15.91 3.99 -4.90
N ALA A 141 -15.51 4.46 -6.09
CA ALA A 141 -16.38 4.52 -7.25
C ALA A 141 -16.80 3.12 -7.74
N TRP A 142 -15.89 2.15 -7.76
CA TRP A 142 -16.16 0.78 -8.19
C TRP A 142 -17.16 0.07 -7.30
N ARG A 143 -17.12 0.29 -5.98
CA ARG A 143 -18.13 -0.25 -5.05
C ARG A 143 -19.56 0.17 -5.39
N GLN A 144 -19.74 1.30 -6.07
CA GLN A 144 -21.05 1.81 -6.49
C GLN A 144 -21.41 1.43 -7.94
N THR A 145 -20.40 1.29 -8.80
CA THR A 145 -20.59 1.24 -10.25
C THR A 145 -20.22 -0.10 -10.90
N ALA A 146 -19.62 -1.03 -10.15
CA ALA A 146 -19.24 -2.36 -10.66
C ALA A 146 -20.44 -3.09 -11.28
N LEU A 147 -21.63 -2.95 -10.68
CA LEU A 147 -22.87 -3.56 -11.16
C LEU A 147 -23.78 -2.62 -11.97
N ASN A 148 -23.25 -1.53 -12.56
CA ASN A 148 -24.06 -0.52 -13.26
C ASN A 148 -25.24 0.01 -12.42
N GLY A 149 -25.03 0.20 -11.11
CA GLY A 149 -26.04 0.72 -10.18
C GLY A 149 -27.06 -0.31 -9.67
N GLN A 150 -26.91 -1.60 -9.98
CA GLN A 150 -27.77 -2.64 -9.40
C GLN A 150 -27.56 -2.76 -7.89
N LYS A 151 -28.67 -2.86 -7.14
CA LYS A 151 -28.70 -2.96 -5.68
C LYS A 151 -28.61 -4.41 -5.20
N THR A 152 -27.53 -5.08 -5.56
CA THR A 152 -27.20 -6.42 -5.05
C THR A 152 -26.12 -6.29 -4.00
N SER A 153 -26.21 -7.03 -2.90
CA SER A 153 -25.14 -7.08 -1.89
C SER A 153 -23.87 -7.68 -2.50
N HIS A 154 -22.84 -6.85 -2.63
CA HIS A 154 -21.58 -7.20 -3.26
C HIS A 154 -20.43 -6.41 -2.66
N SER A 155 -19.22 -6.87 -2.92
CA SER A 155 -17.99 -6.12 -2.69
C SER A 155 -17.05 -6.30 -3.87
N THR A 156 -16.15 -5.34 -4.02
CA THR A 156 -15.05 -5.39 -4.97
C THR A 156 -13.75 -5.71 -4.23
N SER A 157 -12.85 -6.42 -4.90
CA SER A 157 -11.47 -6.59 -4.43
C SER A 157 -10.70 -5.27 -4.46
N GLN A 158 -9.56 -5.20 -3.78
CA GLN A 158 -8.56 -4.19 -4.14
C GLN A 158 -8.13 -4.41 -5.62
N PRO A 159 -7.80 -3.33 -6.35
CA PRO A 159 -7.45 -3.45 -7.75
C PRO A 159 -6.11 -4.15 -7.91
N VAL A 160 -5.95 -4.92 -8.97
CA VAL A 160 -4.67 -5.44 -9.43
C VAL A 160 -4.35 -4.84 -10.79
N LEU A 161 -3.09 -4.87 -11.18
CA LEU A 161 -2.70 -4.56 -12.55
C LEU A 161 -2.91 -5.80 -13.41
N ARG A 162 -3.47 -5.61 -14.60
CA ARG A 162 -3.66 -6.66 -15.60
C ARG A 162 -3.35 -6.11 -16.99
N THR A 163 -2.68 -6.90 -17.82
CA THR A 163 -2.58 -6.58 -19.25
C THR A 163 -3.87 -7.02 -19.95
N HIS A 164 -4.60 -6.07 -20.53
CA HIS A 164 -5.84 -6.30 -21.25
C HIS A 164 -5.79 -5.58 -22.60
N ASN A 165 -6.07 -6.29 -23.70
CA ASN A 165 -5.95 -5.77 -25.06
C ASN A 165 -4.59 -5.08 -25.36
N GLY A 166 -3.51 -5.64 -24.83
CA GLY A 166 -2.14 -5.12 -25.02
C GLY A 166 -1.82 -3.85 -24.23
N LYS A 167 -2.69 -3.43 -23.29
CA LYS A 167 -2.47 -2.28 -22.41
C LYS A 167 -2.53 -2.69 -20.95
N LEU A 168 -1.70 -2.07 -20.12
CA LEU A 168 -1.82 -2.21 -18.67
C LEU A 168 -3.10 -1.50 -18.20
N SER A 169 -3.86 -2.14 -17.32
CA SER A 169 -5.15 -1.65 -16.83
C SER A 169 -5.35 -2.07 -15.38
N LEU A 170 -6.27 -1.39 -14.69
CA LEU A 170 -6.72 -1.85 -13.37
C LEU A 170 -7.78 -2.93 -13.56
N ALA A 171 -7.76 -3.96 -12.71
CA ALA A 171 -8.79 -4.99 -12.67
C ALA A 171 -9.22 -5.26 -11.23
N SER A 172 -10.50 -5.59 -11.04
CA SER A 172 -11.03 -6.01 -9.72
C SER A 172 -12.06 -7.10 -9.92
N PHE A 173 -12.09 -8.07 -9.00
CA PHE A 173 -13.14 -9.08 -9.00
C PHE A 173 -14.28 -8.66 -8.07
N VAL A 174 -15.49 -9.11 -8.39
CA VAL A 174 -16.71 -8.85 -7.65
C VAL A 174 -17.23 -10.16 -7.07
N PHE A 175 -17.48 -10.16 -5.77
CA PHE A 175 -18.13 -11.27 -5.08
C PHE A 175 -19.40 -10.79 -4.41
N PHE A 176 -20.40 -11.68 -4.41
CA PHE A 176 -21.71 -11.43 -3.84
C PHE A 176 -21.81 -12.13 -2.49
N TYR A 177 -22.59 -11.54 -1.59
CA TYR A 177 -22.85 -12.13 -0.29
C TYR A 177 -24.27 -11.84 0.14
N ASN A 178 -24.86 -12.79 0.86
CA ASN A 178 -26.06 -12.54 1.65
C ASN A 178 -25.68 -12.17 3.10
N ARG A 179 -26.69 -11.89 3.92
CA ARG A 179 -26.49 -11.50 5.33
C ARG A 179 -25.77 -12.58 6.15
N GLU A 180 -26.11 -13.85 5.95
CA GLU A 180 -25.50 -14.98 6.67
C GLU A 180 -24.03 -15.17 6.30
N GLN A 181 -23.72 -15.11 5.01
CA GLN A 181 -22.36 -15.20 4.47
C GLN A 181 -21.48 -14.05 4.97
N PHE A 182 -22.03 -12.84 5.04
CA PHE A 182 -21.31 -11.69 5.58
C PHE A 182 -21.00 -11.86 7.08
N GLN A 183 -21.96 -12.36 7.85
CA GLN A 183 -21.79 -12.58 9.30
C GLN A 183 -20.80 -13.71 9.61
N SER A 184 -20.80 -14.78 8.81
CA SER A 184 -19.87 -15.90 8.96
C SER A 184 -18.50 -15.65 8.33
N ALA A 185 -18.36 -14.57 7.56
CA ALA A 185 -17.20 -14.28 6.71
C ALA A 185 -16.89 -15.39 5.69
N MET A 186 -17.88 -16.20 5.31
CA MET A 186 -17.76 -17.26 4.34
C MET A 186 -18.59 -16.94 3.10
N VAL A 187 -17.94 -16.62 1.98
CA VAL A 187 -18.60 -16.20 0.73
C VAL A 187 -18.34 -17.18 -0.40
N ASN A 188 -19.16 -17.13 -1.44
CA ASN A 188 -18.83 -17.83 -2.68
C ASN A 188 -17.61 -17.16 -3.34
N ARG A 189 -16.94 -17.90 -4.22
CA ARG A 189 -15.90 -17.32 -5.08
C ARG A 189 -16.45 -16.14 -5.92
N PRO A 190 -15.57 -15.27 -6.46
CA PRO A 190 -16.00 -14.18 -7.33
C PRO A 190 -16.77 -14.69 -8.55
N ALA A 191 -17.85 -13.99 -8.87
CA ALA A 191 -18.75 -14.34 -9.98
C ALA A 191 -18.63 -13.37 -11.16
N MET A 192 -17.97 -12.23 -10.95
CA MET A 192 -17.65 -11.28 -12.01
C MET A 192 -16.29 -10.65 -11.78
N TRP A 193 -15.78 -9.99 -12.81
CA TRP A 193 -14.64 -9.09 -12.70
C TRP A 193 -14.79 -7.92 -13.67
N ILE A 194 -14.08 -6.84 -13.37
CA ILE A 194 -14.13 -5.58 -14.11
C ILE A 194 -12.73 -5.18 -14.53
N VAL A 195 -12.65 -4.51 -15.68
CA VAL A 195 -11.44 -3.83 -16.14
C VAL A 195 -11.74 -2.34 -16.20
N GLY A 196 -10.80 -1.53 -15.71
CA GLY A 196 -10.87 -0.09 -15.80
C GLY A 196 -9.58 0.54 -16.28
N ASP A 197 -9.74 1.74 -16.80
CA ASP A 197 -8.66 2.59 -17.26
C ASP A 197 -7.60 2.82 -16.16
N LEU A 198 -6.33 2.87 -16.55
CA LEU A 198 -5.22 2.95 -15.60
C LEU A 198 -5.15 4.31 -14.90
N GLU A 199 -5.55 5.40 -15.54
CA GLU A 199 -5.45 6.78 -15.01
C GLU A 199 -6.69 7.18 -14.21
N SER A 200 -7.86 7.00 -14.83
CA SER A 200 -9.15 7.43 -14.26
C SER A 200 -9.86 6.35 -13.45
N GLY A 201 -9.48 5.08 -13.61
CA GLY A 201 -10.24 3.96 -13.06
C GLY A 201 -11.63 3.80 -13.69
N LYS A 202 -11.97 4.52 -14.77
CA LYS A 202 -13.27 4.33 -15.43
C LYS A 202 -13.42 2.89 -15.91
N ILE A 203 -14.48 2.20 -15.48
CA ILE A 203 -14.75 0.82 -15.90
C ILE A 203 -15.02 0.80 -17.41
N THR A 204 -14.17 0.09 -18.15
CA THR A 204 -14.27 -0.10 -19.60
C THR A 204 -15.03 -1.38 -19.93
N GLU A 205 -14.81 -2.45 -19.16
CA GLU A 205 -15.38 -3.77 -19.43
C GLU A 205 -15.79 -4.48 -18.14
N ARG A 206 -16.77 -5.39 -18.28
CA ARG A 206 -17.31 -6.22 -17.20
C ARG A 206 -17.50 -7.63 -17.72
N PHE A 207 -17.11 -8.59 -16.91
CA PHE A 207 -17.10 -10.00 -17.30
C PHE A 207 -17.82 -10.83 -16.25
N SER A 208 -18.68 -11.73 -16.71
CA SER A 208 -19.22 -12.82 -15.90
C SER A 208 -18.22 -13.96 -15.89
N CYS A 209 -17.92 -14.56 -14.73
CA CYS A 209 -17.05 -15.74 -14.67
C CYS A 209 -17.67 -16.95 -15.38
N ALA A 210 -18.97 -16.94 -15.66
CA ALA A 210 -19.61 -17.99 -16.46
C ALA A 210 -19.17 -17.97 -17.94
N ASP A 211 -18.87 -16.77 -18.46
CA ASP A 211 -18.53 -16.57 -19.88
C ASP A 211 -17.04 -16.31 -20.09
N ASN A 212 -16.39 -15.67 -19.10
CA ASN A 212 -14.98 -15.28 -19.15
C ASN A 212 -14.36 -15.48 -17.76
N GLU A 213 -13.98 -16.73 -17.51
CA GLU A 213 -13.35 -17.17 -16.28
C GLU A 213 -11.92 -16.63 -16.17
N PHE A 214 -11.56 -16.17 -14.96
CA PHE A 214 -10.20 -15.73 -14.65
C PHE A 214 -9.47 -16.65 -13.67
N SER A 215 -10.18 -17.52 -12.93
CA SER A 215 -9.60 -18.39 -11.90
C SER A 215 -10.12 -19.83 -11.97
N ASN A 216 -9.24 -20.80 -11.69
CA ASN A 216 -9.61 -22.22 -11.66
C ASN A 216 -10.05 -22.72 -10.27
N ALA A 217 -10.21 -21.83 -9.28
CA ALA A 217 -10.59 -22.20 -7.92
C ALA A 217 -12.00 -22.84 -7.87
N ALA A 218 -12.23 -23.76 -6.93
CA ALA A 218 -13.46 -24.55 -6.89
C ALA A 218 -14.74 -23.70 -6.67
N TYR A 219 -15.82 -24.00 -7.40
CA TYR A 219 -17.14 -23.39 -7.22
C TYR A 219 -17.93 -23.98 -6.05
N GLU A 220 -17.74 -25.27 -5.74
CA GLU A 220 -18.56 -26.02 -4.79
C GLU A 220 -18.12 -25.84 -3.32
N ARG A 221 -17.64 -24.65 -2.97
CA ARG A 221 -17.25 -24.33 -1.59
C ARG A 221 -17.34 -22.83 -1.31
N LEU A 222 -17.46 -22.51 -0.02
CA LEU A 222 -17.29 -21.15 0.48
C LEU A 222 -15.83 -20.87 0.81
N TYR A 223 -15.45 -19.59 0.76
CA TYR A 223 -14.14 -19.08 1.07
C TYR A 223 -14.24 -18.08 2.21
N ASN A 224 -13.30 -18.16 3.15
CA ASN A 224 -13.12 -17.20 4.21
C ASN A 224 -12.57 -15.89 3.65
N ILE A 225 -13.20 -14.77 4.03
CA ILE A 225 -12.76 -13.41 3.69
C ILE A 225 -12.27 -12.60 4.90
N LYS A 226 -12.23 -13.21 6.09
CA LYS A 226 -11.69 -12.59 7.30
C LYS A 226 -10.17 -12.83 7.39
N PRO A 227 -9.33 -11.78 7.40
CA PRO A 227 -7.88 -11.92 7.44
C PRO A 227 -7.42 -12.67 8.71
N ASP A 228 -6.35 -13.47 8.57
CA ASP A 228 -5.83 -14.32 9.65
C ASP A 228 -5.11 -13.51 10.75
N ASN A 229 -4.47 -12.38 10.39
CA ASN A 229 -3.79 -11.48 11.32
C ASN A 229 -3.98 -10.01 10.88
N THR A 230 -4.62 -9.20 11.71
CA THR A 230 -4.90 -7.78 11.40
C THR A 230 -4.17 -6.79 12.31
N ALA A 231 -3.32 -7.27 13.23
CA ALA A 231 -2.76 -6.42 14.29
C ALA A 231 -1.90 -5.26 13.76
N SER A 232 -1.25 -5.43 12.60
CA SER A 232 -0.38 -4.43 11.97
C SER A 232 -0.84 -3.98 10.56
N CYS A 233 -2.00 -4.45 10.10
CA CYS A 233 -2.50 -4.17 8.74
C CYS A 233 -3.86 -3.43 8.83
N GLY A 234 -3.85 -2.31 9.55
CA GLY A 234 -5.00 -1.46 9.88
C GLY A 234 -5.40 -0.47 8.77
N GLU A 235 -5.99 0.65 9.17
CA GLU A 235 -6.51 1.66 8.24
C GLU A 235 -5.38 2.42 7.52
N TYR A 236 -4.30 2.75 8.23
CA TYR A 236 -3.16 3.45 7.64
C TYR A 236 -2.36 2.53 6.72
N TYR A 237 -2.27 1.24 7.04
CA TYR A 237 -1.73 0.22 6.15
C TYR A 237 -2.53 0.10 4.86
N ARG A 238 -3.87 0.17 4.92
CA ARG A 238 -4.71 0.22 3.72
C ARG A 238 -4.49 1.51 2.92
N SER A 239 -4.41 2.65 3.58
CA SER A 239 -4.17 3.95 2.93
C SER A 239 -2.82 4.00 2.22
N SER A 240 -1.76 3.51 2.87
CA SER A 240 -0.42 3.39 2.27
C SER A 240 -0.38 2.39 1.11
N THR A 241 -1.20 1.33 1.16
CA THR A 241 -1.35 0.38 0.04
C THR A 241 -1.97 1.05 -1.19
N TYR A 242 -2.97 1.93 -1.01
CA TYR A 242 -3.51 2.72 -2.13
C TYR A 242 -2.48 3.69 -2.70
N ALA A 243 -1.75 4.39 -1.83
CA ALA A 243 -0.70 5.31 -2.25
C ALA A 243 0.42 4.60 -3.03
N LEU A 244 0.77 3.37 -2.63
CA LEU A 244 1.72 2.54 -3.37
C LEU A 244 1.20 2.19 -4.78
N MET A 245 -0.08 1.88 -4.94
CA MET A 245 -0.66 1.68 -6.28
C MET A 245 -0.66 2.97 -7.11
N ASP A 246 -0.95 4.12 -6.50
CA ASP A 246 -0.89 5.42 -7.20
C ASP A 246 0.52 5.73 -7.70
N ILE A 247 1.52 5.49 -6.84
CA ILE A 247 2.94 5.52 -7.19
C ILE A 247 3.26 4.62 -8.40
N ILE A 248 2.81 3.36 -8.38
CA ILE A 248 3.10 2.40 -9.47
C ILE A 248 2.46 2.85 -10.78
N ARG A 249 1.21 3.32 -10.72
CA ARG A 249 0.47 3.83 -11.87
C ARG A 249 1.18 5.05 -12.45
N ASP A 250 1.53 6.02 -11.61
CA ASP A 250 2.24 7.24 -12.01
C ASP A 250 3.57 6.91 -12.70
N GLU A 251 4.38 6.02 -12.12
CA GLU A 251 5.65 5.58 -12.70
C GLU A 251 5.47 4.93 -14.07
N TYR A 252 4.46 4.06 -14.23
CA TYR A 252 4.18 3.41 -15.51
C TYR A 252 3.70 4.41 -16.56
N ILE A 253 2.81 5.35 -16.20
CA ILE A 253 2.26 6.36 -17.12
C ILE A 253 3.39 7.24 -17.67
N HIS A 254 4.32 7.66 -16.83
CA HIS A 254 5.40 8.57 -17.22
C HIS A 254 6.57 7.87 -17.92
N ASN A 255 6.93 6.66 -17.48
CA ASN A 255 8.14 5.99 -17.96
C ASN A 255 7.85 4.86 -18.97
N GLY A 256 6.61 4.40 -19.07
CA GLY A 256 6.20 3.29 -19.94
C GLY A 256 6.63 1.90 -19.44
N GLU A 257 7.30 1.82 -18.29
CA GLU A 257 7.83 0.59 -17.72
C GLU A 257 7.24 0.31 -16.33
N LEU A 258 6.80 -0.94 -16.11
CA LEU A 258 6.23 -1.33 -14.83
C LEU A 258 7.35 -1.59 -13.81
N ARG A 259 7.33 -0.80 -12.72
CA ARG A 259 8.11 -1.04 -11.50
C ARG A 259 7.63 -2.32 -10.81
N SER A 260 8.16 -3.45 -11.27
CA SER A 260 7.77 -4.80 -10.83
C SER A 260 8.17 -5.08 -9.38
N ASP A 261 9.20 -4.42 -8.88
CA ASP A 261 9.60 -4.38 -7.47
C ASP A 261 8.51 -3.77 -6.59
N LEU A 262 8.00 -2.59 -6.96
CA LEU A 262 6.92 -1.91 -6.26
C LEU A 262 5.60 -2.68 -6.36
N TYR A 263 5.29 -3.24 -7.54
CA TYR A 263 4.06 -4.01 -7.73
C TYR A 263 4.05 -5.31 -6.92
N ARG A 264 5.21 -5.98 -6.79
CA ARG A 264 5.36 -7.12 -5.89
C ARG A 264 5.08 -6.73 -4.44
N GLU A 265 5.62 -5.59 -4.00
CA GLU A 265 5.37 -5.08 -2.66
C GLU A 265 3.89 -4.76 -2.45
N TYR A 266 3.23 -4.15 -3.43
CA TYR A 266 1.79 -3.92 -3.42
C TYR A 266 1.00 -5.22 -3.22
N ILE A 267 1.32 -6.27 -3.97
CA ILE A 267 0.65 -7.58 -3.84
C ILE A 267 0.91 -8.21 -2.46
N LYS A 268 2.12 -8.10 -1.92
CA LYS A 268 2.41 -8.54 -0.53
C LYS A 268 1.52 -7.83 0.49
N ARG A 269 1.29 -6.51 0.33
CA ARG A 269 0.40 -5.74 1.21
C ARG A 269 -1.07 -6.16 1.09
N ILE A 270 -1.54 -6.43 -0.13
CA ILE A 270 -2.88 -7.04 -0.32
C ILE A 270 -2.97 -8.37 0.42
N TYR A 271 -1.94 -9.22 0.31
CA TYR A 271 -1.93 -10.54 0.94
C TYR A 271 -1.92 -10.46 2.47
N CYS A 272 -1.30 -9.44 3.09
CA CYS A 272 -1.41 -9.23 4.54
C CYS A 272 -2.88 -9.10 4.98
N THR A 273 -3.71 -8.44 4.18
CA THR A 273 -5.11 -8.16 4.49
C THR A 273 -6.09 -9.13 3.82
N THR A 274 -5.60 -10.22 3.24
CA THR A 274 -6.41 -11.19 2.48
C THR A 274 -6.15 -12.61 2.98
N PRO A 275 -7.19 -13.40 3.32
CA PRO A 275 -7.01 -14.78 3.76
C PRO A 275 -6.29 -15.62 2.72
N LYS A 276 -5.45 -16.55 3.17
CA LYS A 276 -4.56 -17.33 2.29
C LYS A 276 -5.29 -18.02 1.14
N GLU A 277 -6.48 -18.55 1.39
CA GLU A 277 -7.27 -19.23 0.35
C GLU A 277 -7.97 -18.28 -0.64
N TYR A 278 -8.07 -16.99 -0.30
CA TYR A 278 -8.68 -15.97 -1.16
C TYR A 278 -7.64 -15.20 -1.98
N GLN A 279 -6.35 -15.27 -1.61
CA GLN A 279 -5.23 -14.67 -2.34
C GLN A 279 -5.11 -15.20 -3.79
N ILE A 280 -5.58 -16.42 -4.06
CA ILE A 280 -5.55 -17.03 -5.39
C ILE A 280 -6.29 -16.17 -6.43
N PHE A 281 -7.41 -15.54 -6.05
CA PHE A 281 -8.19 -14.70 -6.98
C PHE A 281 -7.44 -13.44 -7.40
N TYR A 282 -6.63 -12.87 -6.51
CA TYR A 282 -5.77 -11.73 -6.84
C TYR A 282 -4.65 -12.15 -7.80
N LYS A 283 -4.02 -13.31 -7.55
CA LYS A 283 -2.97 -13.87 -8.41
C LYS A 283 -3.49 -14.12 -9.82
N ASP A 284 -4.59 -14.85 -9.91
CA ASP A 284 -5.21 -15.29 -11.15
C ASP A 284 -5.73 -14.09 -11.97
N LEU A 285 -6.28 -13.07 -11.32
CA LEU A 285 -6.78 -11.87 -12.00
C LEU A 285 -5.65 -10.97 -12.52
N SER A 286 -4.59 -10.76 -11.74
CA SER A 286 -3.45 -9.92 -12.12
C SER A 286 -2.81 -10.42 -13.42
N TYR A 287 -2.53 -11.74 -13.49
CA TYR A 287 -1.88 -12.38 -14.65
C TYR A 287 -0.55 -11.73 -15.10
N ILE A 288 0.05 -10.90 -14.24
CA ILE A 288 1.41 -10.38 -14.38
C ILE A 288 2.33 -11.31 -13.60
N GLU A 289 3.34 -11.87 -14.27
CA GLU A 289 4.33 -12.71 -13.62
C GLU A 289 5.14 -11.90 -12.62
N ILE A 290 5.00 -12.24 -11.34
CA ILE A 290 5.79 -11.70 -10.25
C ILE A 290 6.95 -12.69 -10.07
N VAL A 291 8.07 -12.48 -10.76
CA VAL A 291 9.24 -13.39 -10.70
C VAL A 291 9.85 -13.32 -9.30
N GLU A 292 9.64 -14.32 -8.43
CA GLU A 292 10.10 -14.35 -7.03
C GLU A 292 11.57 -13.94 -6.83
#